data_AF-A0A1A9CVL1-F1
#
_entry.id   AF-A0A1A9CVL1-F1
#
_cell.length_a   1.000
_cell.length_b   1.000
_cell.length_c   1.000
_cell.angle_alpha   90.00
_cell.angle_beta   90.00
_cell.angle_gamma   90.00
#
_symmetry.space_group_name_H-M   'P 1'
#
loop_
_entity.id
_entity.type
_entity.pdbx_description
1 polymer ?
#
loop_
_entity_poly.entity_id
_entity_poly.type
_entity_poly.pdbx_seq_one_letter_code
_entity_poly.pdbx_strand_id
1 'polypeptide(L)' 'MHLHFACVAIGGVAGILLALNFRDSAYRVYELLMNRSPVSPGFGFSPLLLRITGAVLGISLIAQIATRL' A
#
# COMPACT_ATOMS: atom_id res chain seq x y z
N MET A 1 -7.94 11.29 18.94
CA MET A 1 -6.52 10.90 18.79
C MET A 1 -6.34 9.42 18.47
N HIS A 2 -7.01 8.50 19.18
CA HIS A 2 -6.89 7.05 18.94
C HIS A 2 -7.33 6.58 17.53
N LEU A 3 -8.37 7.19 16.94
CA LEU A 3 -8.81 6.84 15.58
C LEU A 3 -7.74 7.12 14.52
N HIS A 4 -7.02 8.24 14.66
CA HIS A 4 -5.92 8.59 13.75
C HIS A 4 -4.79 7.57 13.84
N PHE A 5 -4.38 7.19 15.06
CA PHE A 5 -3.37 6.14 15.27
C PHE A 5 -3.80 4.79 14.68
N ALA A 6 -5.07 4.41 14.85
CA ALA A 6 -5.61 3.18 14.27
C ALA A 6 -5.54 3.20 12.73
N CYS A 7 -5.95 4.29 12.09
CA CYS A 7 -5.88 4.42 10.64
C CYS A 7 -4.43 4.34 10.11
N VAL A 8 -3.49 5.02 10.77
CA VAL A 8 -2.08 5.00 10.36
C VAL A 8 -1.48 3.61 10.56
N ALA A 9 -1.81 2.92 11.65
CA ALA A 9 -1.30 1.57 11.92
C ALA A 9 -1.82 0.55 10.91
N ILE A 10 -3.14 0.57 10.66
CA ILE A 10 -3.77 -0.33 9.68
C ILE A 10 -3.22 -0.05 8.27
N GLY A 11 -3.11 1.22 7.89
CA GLY A 11 -2.53 1.61 6.60
C GLY A 11 -1.06 1.20 6.45
N GLY A 12 -0.28 1.34 7.51
CA GLY A 12 1.13 0.90 7.57
C GLY A 12 1.29 -0.60 7.36
N VAL A 13 0.52 -1.40 8.11
CA VAL A 13 0.53 -2.86 8.00
C VAL A 13 0.04 -3.31 6.62
N ALA A 14 -1.04 -2.71 6.10
CA ALA A 14 -1.54 -3.02 4.77
C ALA A 14 -0.50 -2.73 3.67
N GLY A 15 0.24 -1.62 3.78
CA GLY A 15 1.33 -1.27 2.88
C GLY A 15 2.46 -2.29 2.89
N ILE A 16 2.88 -2.76 4.08
CA ILE A 16 3.91 -3.81 4.20
C ILE A 16 3.43 -5.14 3.60
N LEU A 17 2.19 -5.54 3.89
CA LEU A 17 1.63 -6.78 3.31
C LEU A 17 1.55 -6.70 1.78
N LEU A 18 1.23 -5.52 1.24
CA LEU A 18 1.27 -5.27 -0.19
C LEU A 18 2.69 -5.39 -0.76
N ALA A 19 3.68 -4.84 -0.07
CA ALA A 19 5.10 -4.92 -0.47
C ALA A 19 5.64 -6.35 -0.50
N LEU A 20 5.28 -7.15 0.51
CA LEU A 20 5.64 -8.57 0.62
C LEU A 20 4.85 -9.46 -0.36
N ASN A 21 3.92 -8.88 -1.13
CA ASN A 21 3.03 -9.60 -2.04
C ASN A 21 2.27 -10.74 -1.32
N PHE A 22 1.79 -10.47 -0.10
CA PHE A 22 1.10 -11.47 0.69
C PHE A 22 -0.18 -11.93 -0.04
N ARG A 23 -0.30 -13.22 -0.34
CA ARG A 23 -1.45 -13.80 -1.05
C ARG A 23 -1.69 -13.16 -2.42
N ASP A 24 -0.63 -12.80 -3.12
CA ASP A 24 -0.68 -12.12 -4.43
C ASP A 24 -1.47 -10.81 -4.40
N SER A 25 -1.44 -10.13 -3.26
CA SER A 25 -2.13 -8.85 -3.06
C SER A 25 -1.74 -7.81 -4.10
N ALA A 26 -0.47 -7.73 -4.51
CA ALA A 26 -0.04 -6.75 -5.50
C ALA A 26 -0.66 -7.03 -6.87
N TYR A 27 -0.81 -8.31 -7.25
CA TYR A 27 -1.47 -8.70 -8.49
C TYR A 27 -2.97 -8.44 -8.47
N ARG A 28 -3.65 -8.72 -7.34
CA ARG A 28 -5.09 -8.44 -7.20
C ARG A 28 -5.39 -6.95 -7.23
N VAL A 29 -4.55 -6.14 -6.59
CA VAL A 29 -4.67 -4.68 -6.61
C VAL A 29 -4.36 -4.14 -8.01
N TYR A 30 -3.35 -4.68 -8.67
CA TYR A 30 -3.04 -4.38 -10.07
C TYR A 30 -4.24 -4.68 -10.99
N GLU A 31 -4.82 -5.86 -10.88
CA GLU A 31 -5.98 -6.29 -11.67
C GLU A 31 -7.20 -5.40 -11.40
N LEU A 32 -7.46 -5.06 -10.13
CA LEU A 32 -8.55 -4.15 -9.77
C LEU A 32 -8.34 -2.75 -10.35
N LEU A 33 -7.10 -2.23 -10.31
CA LEU A 33 -6.77 -0.95 -10.93
C LEU A 33 -6.90 -1.01 -12.44
N MET A 34 -6.47 -2.09 -13.09
CA MET A 34 -6.58 -2.20 -14.54
C MET A 34 -8.04 -2.31 -15.01
N ASN A 35 -8.87 -3.04 -14.27
CA ASN A 35 -10.24 -3.36 -14.68
C ASN A 35 -11.30 -2.38 -14.19
N ARG A 36 -11.02 -1.64 -13.10
CA ARG A 36 -12.02 -0.76 -12.46
C ARG A 36 -11.55 0.67 -12.24
N SER A 37 -10.28 0.99 -12.48
CA SER A 37 -9.83 2.38 -12.37
C SER A 37 -10.39 3.20 -13.54
N PRO A 38 -11.00 4.37 -13.28
CA PRO A 38 -11.34 5.33 -14.33
C PRO A 38 -10.07 5.90 -15.00
N VAL A 39 -8.92 5.79 -14.32
CA VAL A 39 -7.61 6.14 -14.84
C VAL A 39 -6.86 4.83 -15.03
N SER A 40 -7.06 4.19 -16.19
CA SER A 40 -6.34 2.97 -16.54
C SER A 40 -4.84 3.26 -16.46
N PRO A 41 -4.10 2.59 -15.58
CA PRO A 41 -2.70 2.89 -15.40
C PRO A 41 -1.96 2.40 -16.65
N GLY A 42 -1.40 3.36 -17.40
CA GLY A 42 -0.89 3.15 -18.75
C GLY A 42 0.39 2.31 -18.83
N PHE A 43 1.07 2.41 -19.97
CA PHE A 43 2.27 1.65 -20.28
C PHE A 43 3.32 1.76 -19.16
N GLY A 44 3.78 0.62 -18.63
CA GLY A 44 4.75 0.56 -17.54
C GLY A 44 4.16 0.36 -16.14
N PHE A 45 2.83 0.41 -15.97
CA PHE A 45 2.22 0.00 -14.71
C PHE A 45 2.41 -1.50 -14.49
N SER A 46 2.95 -1.87 -13.33
CA SER A 46 3.25 -3.25 -12.99
C SER A 46 3.01 -3.51 -11.50
N PRO A 47 2.77 -4.78 -11.12
CA PRO A 47 2.70 -5.18 -9.72
C PRO A 47 3.93 -4.79 -8.90
N LEU A 48 5.10 -4.63 -9.53
CA LEU A 48 6.33 -4.19 -8.86
C LEU A 48 6.21 -2.75 -8.34
N LEU A 49 5.62 -1.84 -9.10
CA LEU A 49 5.39 -0.46 -8.64
C LEU A 49 4.48 -0.41 -7.43
N LEU A 50 3.45 -1.27 -7.39
CA LEU A 50 2.55 -1.41 -6.24
C LEU A 50 3.27 -1.93 -4.99
N ARG A 51 4.23 -2.84 -5.17
CA ARG A 51 5.04 -3.35 -4.05
C ARG A 51 5.99 -2.29 -3.50
N ILE A 52 6.65 -1.54 -4.38
CA ILE A 52 7.56 -0.45 -4.00
C ILE A 52 6.78 0.65 -3.27
N THR A 53 5.63 1.07 -3.82
CA THR A 53 4.77 2.07 -3.17
C THR A 53 4.22 1.57 -1.84
N GLY A 54 3.78 0.31 -1.76
CA GLY A 54 3.40 -0.34 -0.50
C GLY A 54 4.52 -0.32 0.54
N ALA A 55 5.77 -0.58 0.14
CA ALA A 55 6.93 -0.57 1.03
C ALA A 55 7.20 0.85 1.56
N VAL A 56 7.29 1.83 0.65
CA VAL A 56 7.59 3.23 0.99
C VAL A 56 6.50 3.81 1.90
N LEU A 57 5.23 3.66 1.53
CA LEU A 57 4.11 4.16 2.32
C LEU A 57 3.98 3.42 3.65
N GLY A 58 4.10 2.09 3.64
CA GLY A 58 4.01 1.25 4.84
C GLY A 58 5.06 1.63 5.88
N ILE A 59 6.32 1.74 5.47
CA ILE A 59 7.43 2.16 6.32
C ILE A 59 7.23 3.59 6.81
N SER A 60 6.80 4.51 5.94
CA SER A 60 6.62 5.92 6.31
C SER A 60 5.53 6.10 7.37
N LEU A 61 4.41 5.38 7.25
CA LEU A 61 3.31 5.42 8.22
C LEU A 61 3.71 4.81 9.56
N ILE A 62 4.47 3.71 9.55
CA ILE A 62 4.99 3.10 10.79
C ILE A 62 6.03 3.98 11.46
N ALA A 63 6.94 4.59 10.69
CA ALA A 63 7.89 5.58 11.21
C ALA A 63 7.16 6.81 11.80
N GLN A 64 6.04 7.23 11.20
CA GLN A 64 5.22 8.31 11.72
C GLN A 64 4.58 7.97 13.08
N ILE A 65 4.22 6.71 13.32
CA ILE A 65 3.76 6.25 14.63
C ILE A 65 4.92 6.29 15.62
N ALA A 66 6.07 5.75 15.26
CA ALA A 66 7.24 5.69 16.14
C ALA A 66 7.80 7.06 16.53
N THR A 67 7.64 8.08 15.68
CA THR A 67 8.10 9.45 15.92
C THR A 67 7.07 10.33 16.64
N ARG A 68 5.81 9.89 16.73
CA ARG A 68 4.73 10.58 17.45
C ARG A 68 4.29 9.87 18.73
N LEU A 69 4.94 8.78 19.09
CA LEU A 69 4.83 8.09 20.37
C LEU A 69 5.78 8.75 21.39
#